data_AF-A0A956KA66-F1
#
_entry.id   AF-A0A956KA66-F1
#
_cell.length_a   1.000
_cell.length_b   1.000
_cell.length_c   1.000
_cell.angle_alpha   90.00
_cell.angle_beta   90.00
_cell.angle_gamma   90.00
#
_symmetry.space_group_name_H-M   'P 1'
#
loop_
_entity.id
_entity.type
_entity.pdbx_description
1 polymer ?
#
loop_
_entity_poly.entity_id
_entity_poly.type
_entity_poly.pdbx_seq_one_letter_code
_entity_poly.pdbx_strand_id
1 'polypeptide(L)'
;MKPVAHAANAQYRIQTVARLTGVPSPTLRAWERRYGIPSPQRTESSYRLYTDADVELIRRLKELCDQGMAPSQAADVVRRMAENEPPAVDELPTDAWQVAAERIIDAVKRFDPSALEMAVQRSMLLGSARTIFDRVFAP
;
A
#
# COMPACT_ATOMS: atom_id res chain seq x y z
N MET A 1 11.92 -23.97 10.49
CA MET A 1 11.90 -22.52 10.23
C MET A 1 10.81 -22.28 9.19
N LYS A 2 9.62 -21.82 9.62
CA LYS A 2 8.45 -21.60 8.75
C LYS A 2 8.32 -20.08 8.57
N PRO A 3 8.21 -19.54 7.34
CA PRO A 3 7.93 -18.13 7.17
C PRO A 3 6.48 -17.85 7.56
N VAL A 4 6.33 -16.77 8.33
CA VAL A 4 5.07 -16.21 8.81
C VAL A 4 4.27 -15.73 7.59
N ALA A 5 3.02 -16.18 7.51
CA ALA A 5 2.08 -15.78 6.48
C ALA A 5 1.59 -14.35 6.75
N HIS A 6 2.04 -13.39 5.95
CA HIS A 6 1.37 -12.09 5.81
C HIS A 6 -0.06 -12.32 5.32
N ALA A 7 -1.05 -11.84 6.07
CA ALA A 7 -2.44 -11.85 5.63
C ALA A 7 -2.55 -11.09 4.29
N ALA A 8 -2.81 -11.87 3.22
CA ALA A 8 -3.16 -11.47 1.87
C ALA A 8 -2.22 -10.51 1.11
N ASN A 9 -0.92 -10.82 0.99
CA ASN A 9 -0.12 -10.29 -0.13
C ASN A 9 -0.57 -10.98 -1.43
N ALA A 10 -1.64 -10.50 -2.07
CA ALA A 10 -2.11 -11.11 -3.30
C ALA A 10 -1.04 -10.95 -4.39
N GLN A 11 -0.51 -12.09 -4.86
CA GLN A 11 0.53 -12.13 -5.87
C GLN A 11 -0.10 -12.21 -7.27
N TYR A 12 0.02 -11.12 -8.01
CA TYR A 12 -0.52 -10.97 -9.36
C TYR A 12 0.54 -11.22 -10.42
N ARG A 13 0.13 -11.87 -11.52
CA ARG A 13 0.92 -11.89 -12.76
C ARG A 13 0.75 -10.56 -13.49
N ILE A 14 1.72 -10.21 -14.33
CA ILE A 14 1.72 -8.95 -15.10
C ILE A 14 0.43 -8.72 -15.91
N GLN A 15 -0.20 -9.79 -16.43
CA GLN A 15 -1.48 -9.68 -17.15
C GLN A 15 -2.62 -9.24 -16.24
N THR A 16 -2.67 -9.78 -15.01
CA THR A 16 -3.66 -9.37 -14.01
C THR A 16 -3.44 -7.92 -13.60
N VAL A 17 -2.19 -7.53 -13.37
CA VAL A 17 -1.83 -6.14 -13.04
C VAL A 17 -2.23 -5.18 -14.16
N ALA A 18 -1.97 -5.54 -15.41
CA ALA A 18 -2.36 -4.73 -16.57
C ALA A 18 -3.88 -4.49 -16.61
N ARG A 19 -4.68 -5.53 -16.29
CA ARG A 19 -6.14 -5.40 -16.18
C ARG A 19 -6.58 -4.56 -14.98
N LEU A 20 -5.92 -4.70 -13.82
CA LEU A 20 -6.26 -3.97 -12.60
C LEU A 20 -5.89 -2.48 -12.63
N THR A 21 -4.86 -2.13 -13.40
CA THR A 21 -4.31 -0.77 -13.47
C THR A 21 -4.67 -0.04 -14.76
N GLY A 22 -5.15 -0.77 -15.78
CA GLY A 22 -5.37 -0.24 -17.13
C GLY A 22 -4.08 0.09 -17.89
N VAL A 23 -2.90 -0.22 -17.32
CA VAL A 23 -1.60 0.03 -17.97
C VAL A 23 -1.19 -1.20 -18.79
N PRO A 24 -0.86 -1.05 -20.08
CA PRO A 24 -0.44 -2.18 -20.90
C PRO A 24 0.80 -2.90 -20.35
N SER A 25 0.84 -4.24 -20.46
CA SER A 25 1.99 -5.05 -20.02
C SER A 25 3.34 -4.60 -20.61
N PRO A 26 3.44 -4.15 -21.88
CA PRO A 26 4.70 -3.61 -22.42
C PRO A 26 5.15 -2.33 -21.71
N THR A 27 4.21 -1.45 -21.33
CA THR A 27 4.48 -0.20 -20.60
C THR A 27 4.98 -0.51 -19.19
N LEU A 28 4.34 -1.47 -18.49
CA LEU A 28 4.80 -1.93 -17.18
C LEU A 28 6.25 -2.43 -17.22
N ARG A 29 6.60 -3.26 -18.22
CA ARG A 29 7.99 -3.73 -18.42
C ARG A 29 8.95 -2.59 -18.76
N ALA A 30 8.48 -1.59 -19.49
CA ALA A 30 9.28 -0.42 -19.82
C ALA A 30 9.58 0.42 -18.58
N TRP A 31 8.60 0.64 -17.70
CA TRP A 31 8.78 1.33 -16.43
C TRP A 31 9.70 0.57 -15.48
N GLU A 32 9.50 -0.75 -15.33
CA GLU A 32 10.40 -1.62 -14.55
C GLU A 32 11.85 -1.48 -15.02
N ARG A 33 12.10 -1.60 -16.33
CA ARG A 33 13.46 -1.54 -16.89
C ARG A 33 14.09 -0.16 -16.82
N ARG A 34 13.32 0.91 -17.03
CA ARG A 34 13.85 2.28 -17.15
C ARG A 34 13.97 2.98 -15.80
N TYR A 35 13.02 2.73 -14.90
CA TYR A 35 12.89 3.48 -13.65
C TYR A 35 13.01 2.58 -12.42
N GLY A 36 13.01 1.26 -12.58
CA GLY A 36 13.06 0.30 -11.47
C GLY A 36 11.73 0.17 -10.72
N ILE A 37 10.61 0.61 -11.31
CA ILE A 37 9.31 0.67 -10.64
C ILE A 37 8.22 -0.04 -11.48
N PRO A 38 7.43 -0.94 -10.88
CA PRO A 38 7.68 -1.56 -9.57
C PRO A 38 8.90 -2.49 -9.61
N SER A 39 9.39 -2.91 -8.44
CA SER A 39 10.45 -3.92 -8.30
C SER A 39 9.85 -5.24 -7.77
N PRO A 40 9.08 -5.98 -8.59
CA PRO A 40 8.38 -7.18 -8.13
C PRO A 40 9.36 -8.25 -7.69
N GLN A 41 9.01 -9.00 -6.64
CA GLN A 41 9.78 -10.16 -6.22
C GLN A 41 9.80 -11.20 -7.34
N ARG A 42 10.99 -11.75 -7.60
CA ARG A 42 11.15 -12.89 -8.51
C ARG A 42 10.92 -14.16 -7.70
N THR A 43 9.98 -15.00 -8.14
CA THR A 43 9.84 -16.34 -7.60
C THR A 43 11.05 -17.20 -8.00
N GLU A 44 11.36 -18.24 -7.24
CA GLU A 44 12.36 -19.27 -7.59
C GLU A 44 12.15 -19.85 -9.00
N SER A 45 10.92 -19.80 -9.50
CA SER A 45 10.51 -20.23 -10.85
C SER A 45 10.68 -19.17 -11.96
N SER A 46 11.39 -18.05 -11.72
CA SER A 46 11.73 -17.01 -12.73
C SER A 46 10.55 -16.15 -13.25
N TYR A 47 9.37 -16.25 -12.63
CA TYR A 47 8.24 -15.38 -12.95
C TYR A 47 8.19 -14.16 -12.00
N ARG A 48 7.69 -13.03 -12.51
CA ARG A 48 7.46 -11.80 -11.73
C ARG A 48 6.10 -11.85 -11.08
N LEU A 49 6.06 -11.68 -9.76
CA LEU A 49 4.83 -11.56 -8.99
C LEU A 49 4.76 -10.18 -8.37
N TYR A 50 3.63 -9.52 -8.61
CA TYR A 50 3.33 -8.17 -8.16
C TYR A 50 2.41 -8.26 -6.96
N THR A 51 2.65 -7.44 -5.96
CA THR A 51 1.81 -7.33 -4.77
C THR A 51 0.70 -6.30 -4.96
N ASP A 52 -0.25 -6.23 -4.03
CA ASP A 52 -1.21 -5.13 -3.94
C ASP A 52 -0.54 -3.75 -3.83
N ALA A 53 0.60 -3.69 -3.14
CA ALA A 53 1.41 -2.46 -3.06
C ALA A 53 1.97 -2.06 -4.43
N ASP A 54 2.45 -3.02 -5.22
CA ASP A 54 2.95 -2.76 -6.58
C ASP A 54 1.83 -2.25 -7.50
N VAL A 55 0.62 -2.84 -7.40
CA VAL A 55 -0.55 -2.41 -8.18
C VAL A 55 -0.88 -0.94 -7.89
N GLU A 56 -0.84 -0.56 -6.61
CA GLU A 56 -1.15 0.81 -6.21
C GLU A 56 -0.07 1.81 -6.65
N LEU A 57 1.21 1.45 -6.54
CA LEU A 57 2.31 2.26 -7.08
C LEU A 57 2.13 2.51 -8.59
N ILE A 58 1.72 1.48 -9.33
CA ILE A 58 1.44 1.61 -10.78
C ILE A 58 0.25 2.54 -11.02
N ARG A 59 -0.84 2.43 -10.25
CA ARG A 59 -2.00 3.33 -10.38
C ARG A 59 -1.58 4.77 -10.16
N ARG A 60 -0.82 5.03 -9.09
CA ARG A 60 -0.36 6.38 -8.77
C ARG A 60 0.56 6.95 -9.84
N LEU A 61 1.49 6.15 -10.37
CA LEU A 61 2.35 6.56 -11.46
C LEU A 61 1.53 6.90 -12.71
N LYS A 62 0.53 6.06 -13.04
CA LYS A 62 -0.39 6.30 -14.16
C LYS A 62 -1.16 7.62 -13.96
N GLU A 63 -1.72 7.88 -12.78
CA GLU A 63 -2.45 9.12 -12.49
C GLU A 63 -1.58 10.36 -12.72
N LEU A 64 -0.34 10.35 -12.26
CA LEU A 64 0.60 11.45 -12.48
C LEU A 64 0.90 11.64 -13.98
N CYS A 65 1.04 10.54 -14.72
CA CYS A 65 1.22 10.61 -16.17
C CYS A 65 -0.03 11.17 -16.88
N ASP A 66 -1.23 10.77 -16.45
CA ASP A 66 -2.49 11.27 -17.00
C ASP A 66 -2.67 12.79 -16.72
N GLN A 67 -2.07 13.29 -15.63
CA GLN A 67 -2.00 14.72 -15.31
C GLN A 67 -0.94 15.49 -16.14
N GLY A 68 -0.26 14.82 -17.08
CA GLY A 68 0.74 15.42 -17.96
C GLY A 68 2.18 15.36 -17.44
N MET A 69 2.43 14.68 -16.32
CA MET A 69 3.80 14.48 -15.82
C MET A 69 4.55 13.46 -16.68
N ALA A 70 5.84 13.72 -16.95
CA ALA A 70 6.67 12.75 -17.65
C ALA A 70 6.84 11.45 -16.82
N PRO A 71 6.82 10.25 -17.42
CA PRO A 71 6.91 8.99 -16.67
C PRO A 71 8.14 8.85 -15.77
N SER A 72 9.27 9.48 -16.12
CA SER A 72 10.47 9.52 -15.27
C SER A 72 10.24 10.34 -14.01
N GLN A 73 9.63 11.52 -14.14
CA GLN A 73 9.31 12.39 -13.00
C GLN A 73 8.26 11.75 -12.11
N ALA A 74 7.22 11.15 -12.70
CA ALA A 74 6.19 10.42 -11.99
C ALA A 74 6.78 9.26 -11.18
N ALA A 75 7.71 8.51 -11.78
CA ALA A 75 8.43 7.43 -11.09
C ALA A 75 9.22 7.94 -9.89
N ASP A 76 9.93 9.07 -10.01
CA ASP A 76 10.70 9.64 -8.91
C ASP A 76 9.82 10.17 -7.77
N VAL A 77 8.68 10.79 -8.09
CA VAL A 77 7.68 11.22 -7.10
C VAL A 77 7.14 10.03 -6.32
N VAL A 78 6.72 8.98 -7.03
CA VAL A 78 6.18 7.76 -6.42
C VAL A 78 7.23 7.05 -5.56
N ARG A 79 8.50 7.02 -6.00
CA ARG A 79 9.61 6.46 -5.22
C ARG A 79 9.79 7.21 -3.90
N ARG A 80 9.84 8.54 -3.94
CA ARG A 80 9.97 9.37 -2.74
C ARG A 80 8.76 9.22 -1.82
N MET A 81 7.56 9.05 -2.37
CA MET A 81 6.37 8.77 -1.55
C MET A 81 6.52 7.43 -0.82
N ALA A 82 6.97 6.39 -1.51
CA ALA A 82 7.21 5.08 -0.90
C ALA A 82 8.36 5.10 0.14
N GLU A 83 9.38 5.95 -0.07
CA GLU A 83 10.51 6.12 0.87
C GLU A 83 10.14 6.97 2.11
N ASN A 84 9.22 7.93 1.96
CA ASN A 84 8.73 8.77 3.05
C ASN A 84 7.51 8.17 3.77
N GLU A 85 6.95 7.07 3.24
CA GLU A 85 5.99 6.27 3.98
C GLU A 85 6.72 5.71 5.20
N PRO A 86 6.28 6.03 6.44
CA PRO A 86 6.89 5.44 7.63
C PRO A 86 6.84 3.92 7.46
N PRO A 87 7.92 3.20 7.83
CA PRO A 87 7.96 1.75 7.69
C PRO A 87 6.69 1.19 8.31
N ALA A 88 5.96 0.36 7.56
CA ALA A 88 4.86 -0.39 8.12
C ALA A 88 5.43 -1.15 9.31
N VAL A 89 5.10 -0.68 10.52
CA VAL A 89 5.53 -1.32 11.76
C VAL A 89 4.70 -2.59 11.86
N ASP A 90 5.21 -3.64 11.22
CA ASP A 90 4.58 -4.95 11.12
C ASP A 90 4.66 -5.72 12.46
N GLU A 91 5.24 -5.11 13.50
CA GLU A 91 5.30 -5.65 14.86
C GLU A 91 5.05 -4.54 15.89
N LEU A 92 3.82 -4.03 15.92
CA LEU A 92 3.26 -3.48 17.16
C LEU A 92 2.57 -4.62 17.92
N PRO A 93 2.51 -4.59 19.26
CA PRO A 93 1.76 -5.58 20.03
C PRO A 93 0.36 -5.70 19.43
N THR A 94 -0.14 -6.91 19.21
CA THR A 94 -1.47 -7.22 18.66
C THR A 94 -2.57 -6.36 19.29
N ASP A 95 -2.39 -5.99 20.56
CA ASP A 95 -3.30 -5.15 21.35
C ASP A 95 -3.35 -3.67 20.91
N ALA A 96 -2.29 -3.09 20.35
CA ALA A 96 -2.26 -1.65 20.05
C ALA A 96 -3.25 -1.26 18.94
N TRP A 97 -3.32 -2.07 17.89
CA TRP A 97 -4.28 -1.92 16.80
C TRP A 97 -5.71 -2.19 17.26
N GLN A 98 -5.90 -3.23 18.09
CA GLN A 98 -7.19 -3.59 18.63
C GLN A 98 -7.76 -2.50 19.56
N VAL A 99 -6.92 -1.94 20.43
CA VAL A 99 -7.27 -0.80 21.30
C VAL A 99 -7.58 0.47 20.49
N ALA A 100 -6.87 0.71 19.39
CA ALA A 100 -7.18 1.84 18.50
C ALA A 100 -8.55 1.67 17.83
N ALA A 101 -8.84 0.47 17.31
CA ALA A 101 -10.13 0.14 16.71
C ALA A 101 -11.28 0.25 17.73
N GLU A 102 -11.13 -0.32 18.93
CA GLU A 102 -12.13 -0.24 20.00
C GLU A 102 -12.46 1.21 20.37
N ARG A 103 -11.44 2.08 20.49
CA ARG A 103 -11.64 3.51 20.80
C ARG A 103 -12.40 4.25 19.69
N ILE A 104 -12.08 3.97 18.43
CA ILE A 104 -12.78 4.56 17.28
C ILE A 104 -14.24 4.09 17.29
N ILE A 105 -14.48 2.80 17.47
CA ILE A 105 -15.83 2.23 17.56
C ILE A 105 -16.63 2.85 18.71
N ASP A 106 -16.02 2.99 19.89
CA ASP A 106 -16.67 3.57 21.06
C ASP A 106 -17.00 5.06 20.88
N ALA A 107 -16.11 5.82 20.25
CA ALA A 107 -16.37 7.23 19.92
C ALA A 107 -17.54 7.38 18.93
N VAL A 108 -17.59 6.53 17.90
CA VAL A 108 -18.70 6.48 16.94
C VAL A 108 -20.00 6.10 17.62
N LYS A 109 -20.01 5.06 18.46
CA LYS A 109 -21.20 4.63 19.22
C LYS A 109 -21.75 5.73 20.12
N ARG A 110 -20.88 6.57 20.68
CA ARG A 110 -21.25 7.70 21.55
C ARG A 110 -21.56 8.99 20.78
N PHE A 111 -21.43 8.99 19.45
CA PHE A 111 -21.54 10.19 18.62
C PHE A 111 -20.66 11.35 19.14
N ASP A 112 -19.46 11.05 19.63
CA ASP A 112 -18.51 12.03 20.15
C ASP A 112 -17.44 12.34 19.08
N PRO A 113 -17.57 13.46 18.33
CA PRO A 113 -16.65 13.79 17.26
C PRO A 113 -15.24 14.10 17.76
N SER A 114 -15.11 14.70 18.96
CA SER A 114 -13.80 15.03 19.54
C SER A 114 -13.05 13.76 19.94
N ALA A 115 -13.75 12.81 20.57
CA ALA A 115 -13.16 11.52 20.91
C ALA A 115 -12.76 10.72 19.66
N LEU A 116 -13.55 10.81 18.59
CA LEU A 116 -13.26 10.17 17.31
C LEU A 116 -11.99 10.75 16.69
N GLU A 117 -11.89 12.07 16.60
CA GLU A 117 -10.73 12.75 16.05
C GLU A 117 -9.44 12.40 16.82
N MET A 118 -9.49 12.43 18.15
CA MET A 118 -8.37 12.02 19.00
C MET A 118 -7.97 10.55 18.80
N ALA A 119 -8.95 9.65 18.68
CA ALA A 119 -8.69 8.23 18.46
C ALA A 119 -8.02 7.97 17.10
N VAL A 120 -8.49 8.66 16.05
CA VAL A 120 -7.89 8.61 14.70
C VAL A 120 -6.48 9.18 14.70
N GLN A 121 -6.25 10.37 15.26
CA GLN A 121 -4.91 10.97 15.32
C GLN A 121 -3.92 10.08 16.07
N ARG A 122 -4.34 9.45 17.16
CA ARG A 122 -3.48 8.53 17.92
C ARG A 122 -3.15 7.26 17.13
N SER A 123 -4.09 6.76 16.31
CA SER A 123 -3.83 5.64 15.42
C SER A 123 -2.78 5.94 14.34
N MET A 124 -2.63 7.23 13.94
CA MET A 124 -1.58 7.67 13.01
C MET A 124 -0.16 7.46 13.56
N LEU A 125 0.00 7.33 14.88
CA LEU A 125 1.28 6.99 15.49
C LEU A 125 1.61 5.49 15.39
N LEU A 126 0.59 4.66 15.11
CA LEU A 126 0.76 3.21 15.00
C LEU A 126 1.21 2.78 13.60
N GLY A 127 1.14 3.64 12.58
CA GLY A 127 1.61 3.26 11.25
C GLY A 127 1.12 4.21 10.17
N SER A 128 1.37 3.83 8.92
CA SER A 128 0.89 4.60 7.78
C SER A 128 -0.64 4.66 7.73
N ALA A 129 -1.16 5.69 7.05
CA ALA A 129 -2.59 5.81 6.78
C ALA A 129 -3.16 4.55 6.11
N ARG A 130 -2.37 3.91 5.25
CA ARG A 130 -2.74 2.64 4.61
C ARG A 130 -2.84 1.51 5.63
N THR A 131 -1.85 1.33 6.49
CA THR A 131 -1.88 0.26 7.52
C THR A 131 -3.05 0.46 8.47
N ILE A 132 -3.35 1.70 8.85
CA ILE A 132 -4.53 2.02 9.68
C ILE A 132 -5.81 1.64 8.95
N PHE A 133 -5.95 2.00 7.67
CA PHE A 133 -7.11 1.64 6.87
C PHE A 133 -7.31 0.12 6.80
N ASP A 134 -6.26 -0.61 6.43
CA ASP A 134 -6.29 -2.06 6.25
C ASP A 134 -6.51 -2.82 7.57
N ARG A 135 -6.12 -2.27 8.73
CA ARG A 135 -6.21 -2.96 10.03
C ARG A 135 -7.39 -2.52 10.90
N VAL A 136 -7.90 -1.31 10.71
CA VAL A 136 -8.98 -0.74 11.52
C VAL A 136 -10.32 -0.76 10.78
N PHE A 137 -10.31 -0.61 9.45
CA PHE A 137 -11.53 -0.44 8.65
C PHE A 137 -11.81 -1.59 7.68
N ALA A 138 -10.82 -2.42 7.36
CA ALA A 138 -10.99 -3.64 6.59
C ALA A 138 -10.79 -4.89 7.48
N PRO A 139 -11.77 -5.80 7.57
CA PRO A 139 -11.60 -7.11 8.20
C PRO A 139 -10.90 -8.12 7.29
#